data_AF-A0A238WWG6-F1
#
_entry.id   AF-A0A238WWG6-F1
#
_cell.length_a   1.000
_cell.length_b   1.000
_cell.length_c   1.000
_cell.angle_alpha   90.00
_cell.angle_beta   90.00
_cell.angle_gamma   90.00
#
_symmetry.space_group_name_H-M   'P 1'
#
loop_
_entity.id
_entity.type
_entity.pdbx_description
1 polymer ?
#
loop_
_entity_poly.entity_id
_entity_poly.type
_entity_poly.pdbx_seq_one_letter_code
_entity_poly.pdbx_strand_id
1 'polypeptide(L)'
;MTEAAPFRFTDRAARERAEEQLAPAAVRASASRGRARPEPEDPLRTAFERDRDRILHAKAFRRLKHKTQVFLNPDGDHFVTRLTHTLQVTQVARSLARALGLNETLAEAIALAHDVGHSPFGHLGEDALEPYVPGGWHHAAQGVRIVEVLEQLNLTWEVRDGVRSHSWKINPPPSTREGECVRYADRIGYLSHDALDAVRAGVIRLDDLPSRAREVFGAPGSEMVGTMIDAVVEGSLSPENTAGAVVMAPAPLEAMHELRAFMFTRVYASETATGQKHVAIDVIRRLVDHHLAHPEQIPASYRDTEADTVTQVVDYVSGMTDRFALAMHDRLFDADAGSQMTPLLRAR
;
A
#
# COMPACT_ATOMS: atom_id res chain seq x y z
N MET A 1 4.75 -6.55 -52.06
CA MET A 1 4.50 -6.72 -50.61
C MET A 1 5.08 -5.49 -49.93
N THR A 2 4.23 -4.58 -49.48
CA THR A 2 4.67 -3.44 -48.66
C THR A 2 5.21 -3.99 -47.35
N GLU A 3 6.51 -3.82 -47.11
CA GLU A 3 7.12 -4.12 -45.81
C GLU A 3 6.36 -3.33 -44.73
N ALA A 4 5.80 -4.06 -43.77
CA ALA A 4 5.18 -3.43 -42.62
C ALA A 4 6.26 -2.62 -41.89
N ALA A 5 5.97 -1.35 -41.59
CA ALA A 5 6.87 -0.52 -40.79
C ALA A 5 7.18 -1.23 -39.45
N PRO A 6 8.44 -1.19 -38.97
CA PRO A 6 8.84 -1.91 -37.76
C PRO A 6 8.17 -1.37 -36.48
N PHE A 7 7.63 -0.15 -36.53
CA PHE A 7 6.94 0.49 -35.42
C PHE A 7 5.56 1.00 -35.84
N ARG A 8 4.61 0.92 -34.91
CA ARG A 8 3.27 1.49 -35.04
C ARG A 8 3.07 2.61 -34.01
N PHE A 9 2.81 3.82 -34.47
CA PHE A 9 2.40 4.91 -33.59
C PHE A 9 1.04 4.59 -32.95
N THR A 10 0.96 4.71 -31.62
CA THR A 10 -0.25 4.43 -30.83
C THR A 10 -0.50 5.59 -29.89
N ASP A 11 -1.36 6.50 -30.34
CA ASP A 11 -1.85 7.65 -29.57
C ASP A 11 -2.83 7.24 -28.47
N ARG A 12 -3.26 8.23 -27.69
CA ARG A 12 -4.22 8.00 -26.61
C ARG A 12 -5.51 7.35 -27.11
N ALA A 13 -6.08 7.85 -28.21
CA ALA A 13 -7.35 7.35 -28.74
C ALA A 13 -7.26 5.87 -29.17
N ALA A 14 -6.12 5.45 -29.72
CA ALA A 14 -5.87 4.05 -30.04
C ALA A 14 -5.77 3.16 -28.79
N ARG A 15 -5.16 3.67 -27.71
CA ARG A 15 -5.11 2.94 -26.42
C ARG A 15 -6.50 2.80 -25.81
N GLU A 16 -7.28 3.88 -25.78
CA GLU A 16 -8.67 3.86 -25.28
C GLU A 16 -9.57 2.93 -26.11
N ARG A 17 -9.40 2.86 -27.44
CA ARG A 17 -10.09 1.87 -28.27
C ARG A 17 -9.68 0.44 -27.95
N ALA A 18 -8.40 0.20 -27.63
CA ALA A 18 -7.95 -1.14 -27.23
C ALA A 18 -8.62 -1.58 -25.91
N GLU A 19 -8.95 -0.62 -25.04
CA GLU A 19 -9.71 -0.93 -23.82
C GLU A 19 -11.10 -1.48 -24.14
N GLU A 20 -11.73 -1.20 -25.30
CA GLU A 20 -13.06 -1.73 -25.65
C GLU A 20 -13.16 -3.27 -25.58
N GLN A 21 -12.02 -3.97 -25.67
CA GLN A 21 -11.92 -5.43 -25.55
C GLN A 21 -11.88 -5.95 -24.10
N LEU A 22 -11.69 -5.10 -23.07
CA LEU A 22 -11.72 -5.58 -21.69
C LEU A 22 -13.15 -5.98 -21.28
N ALA A 23 -13.28 -6.73 -20.20
CA ALA A 23 -14.56 -7.21 -19.67
C ALA A 23 -15.55 -6.06 -19.39
N PRO A 24 -16.86 -6.32 -19.42
CA PRO A 24 -17.89 -5.31 -19.14
C PRO A 24 -17.76 -4.64 -17.76
N ALA A 25 -17.17 -5.33 -16.78
CA ALA A 25 -16.94 -4.81 -15.43
C ALA A 25 -15.70 -3.91 -15.31
N ALA A 26 -14.87 -3.83 -16.36
CA ALA A 26 -13.65 -3.05 -16.37
C ALA A 26 -13.94 -1.54 -16.53
N VAL A 27 -13.17 -0.72 -15.82
CA VAL A 27 -13.27 0.73 -15.99
C VAL A 27 -12.50 1.17 -17.24
N ARG A 28 -13.16 1.93 -18.11
CA ARG A 28 -12.54 2.55 -19.28
C ARG A 28 -11.95 3.91 -18.89
N ALA A 29 -10.74 4.22 -19.36
CA ALA A 29 -10.14 5.53 -19.15
C ALA A 29 -10.96 6.64 -19.83
N SER A 30 -11.56 6.35 -20.97
CA SER A 30 -12.48 7.26 -21.69
C SER A 30 -13.79 7.52 -20.94
N ALA A 31 -14.16 6.67 -19.98
CA ALA A 31 -15.35 6.83 -19.13
C ALA A 31 -15.00 7.26 -17.69
N SER A 32 -13.77 7.74 -17.46
CA SER A 32 -13.36 8.23 -16.14
C SER A 32 -14.26 9.38 -15.69
N ARG A 33 -14.58 9.42 -14.39
CA ARG A 33 -15.23 10.56 -13.72
C ARG A 33 -14.33 11.80 -13.68
N GLY A 34 -13.08 11.67 -14.12
CA GLY A 34 -12.15 12.77 -14.32
C GLY A 34 -11.42 13.18 -13.05
N ARG A 35 -10.81 14.36 -13.13
CA ARG A 35 -9.94 14.97 -12.12
C ARG A 35 -10.66 16.10 -11.42
N ALA A 36 -10.24 16.41 -10.19
CA ALA A 36 -10.84 17.51 -9.43
C ALA A 36 -10.58 18.88 -10.10
N ARG A 37 -9.38 19.09 -10.62
CA ARG A 37 -9.03 20.28 -11.42
C ARG A 37 -8.99 19.90 -12.90
N PRO A 38 -9.74 20.58 -13.78
CA PRO A 38 -9.67 20.35 -15.22
C PRO A 38 -8.25 20.59 -15.74
N GLU A 39 -7.79 19.70 -16.61
CA GLU A 39 -6.50 19.82 -17.29
C GLU A 39 -6.63 19.26 -18.71
N PRO A 40 -5.82 19.76 -19.68
CA PRO A 40 -5.81 19.22 -21.02
C PRO A 40 -5.45 17.74 -21.03
N GLU A 41 -6.07 17.02 -21.95
CA GLU A 41 -5.82 15.63 -22.26
C GLU A 41 -4.39 15.41 -22.79
N ASP A 42 -3.77 14.28 -22.45
CA ASP A 42 -2.44 13.95 -22.98
C ASP A 42 -2.62 13.31 -24.37
N PRO A 43 -1.83 13.70 -25.38
CA PRO A 43 -2.00 13.18 -26.74
C PRO A 43 -1.62 11.70 -26.88
N LEU A 44 -0.82 11.15 -25.96
CA LEU A 44 -0.29 9.80 -26.05
C LEU A 44 -0.85 8.87 -24.97
N ARG A 45 -0.97 9.36 -23.73
CA ARG A 45 -1.27 8.53 -22.56
C ARG A 45 -2.73 8.62 -22.14
N THR A 46 -3.31 7.49 -21.70
CA THR A 46 -4.63 7.47 -21.07
C THR A 46 -4.60 8.17 -19.71
N ALA A 47 -5.78 8.49 -19.17
CA ALA A 47 -5.89 9.15 -17.85
C ALA A 47 -5.20 8.35 -16.73
N PHE A 48 -5.31 7.02 -16.75
CA PHE A 48 -4.71 6.13 -15.74
C PHE A 48 -3.20 5.97 -15.93
N GLU A 49 -2.69 5.97 -17.17
CA GLU A 49 -1.24 5.98 -17.44
C GLU A 49 -0.61 7.26 -16.88
N ARG A 50 -1.25 8.41 -17.06
CA ARG A 50 -0.78 9.68 -16.46
C ARG A 50 -0.77 9.64 -14.94
N ASP A 51 -1.77 9.02 -14.33
CA ASP A 51 -1.84 8.89 -12.87
C ASP A 51 -0.70 8.05 -12.32
N ARG A 52 -0.49 6.86 -12.90
CA ARG A 52 0.65 6.00 -12.59
C ARG A 52 1.95 6.78 -12.67
N ASP A 53 2.16 7.51 -13.76
CA ASP A 53 3.41 8.25 -13.97
C ASP A 53 3.58 9.36 -12.93
N ARG A 54 2.51 10.07 -12.55
CA ARG A 54 2.56 11.09 -11.47
C ARG A 54 2.91 10.48 -10.12
N ILE A 55 2.31 9.34 -9.78
CA ILE A 55 2.57 8.63 -8.53
C ILE A 55 4.04 8.20 -8.45
N LEU A 56 4.58 7.60 -9.51
CA LEU A 56 5.97 7.15 -9.55
C LEU A 56 6.99 8.29 -9.32
N HIS A 57 6.65 9.50 -9.72
CA HIS A 57 7.53 10.67 -9.56
C HIS A 57 7.31 11.42 -8.24
N ALA A 58 6.27 11.10 -7.47
CA ALA A 58 5.92 11.71 -6.20
C ALA A 58 7.00 11.50 -5.13
N LYS A 59 7.15 12.47 -4.22
CA LYS A 59 8.12 12.36 -3.11
C LYS A 59 7.69 11.27 -2.13
N ALA A 60 6.40 11.16 -1.84
CA ALA A 60 5.84 10.13 -0.97
C ALA A 60 6.15 8.72 -1.47
N PHE A 61 6.03 8.48 -2.78
CA PHE A 61 6.41 7.19 -3.39
C PHE A 61 7.90 6.88 -3.19
N ARG A 62 8.80 7.86 -3.40
CA ARG A 62 10.24 7.67 -3.16
C ARG A 62 10.56 7.35 -1.70
N ARG A 63 9.80 7.91 -0.75
CA ARG A 63 9.97 7.68 0.70
C ARG A 63 9.63 6.25 1.12
N LEU A 64 8.82 5.52 0.34
CA LEU A 64 8.51 4.10 0.62
C LEU A 64 9.76 3.22 0.72
N LYS A 65 10.84 3.59 0.00
CA LYS A 65 12.14 2.90 0.09
C LYS A 65 12.73 2.90 1.51
N HIS A 66 12.37 3.92 2.30
CA HIS A 66 12.94 4.17 3.62
C HIS A 66 11.89 4.07 4.74
N LYS A 67 10.80 3.35 4.48
CA LYS A 67 9.78 2.98 5.47
C LYS A 67 9.72 1.47 5.60
N THR A 68 9.66 1.00 6.83
CA THR A 68 9.52 -0.40 7.19
C THR A 68 8.11 -0.91 6.88
N GLN A 69 8.00 -2.18 6.44
CA GLN A 69 6.73 -2.88 6.28
C GLN A 69 6.29 -3.57 7.59
N VAL A 70 7.02 -4.62 8.01
CA VAL A 70 6.66 -5.45 9.19
C VAL A 70 7.78 -5.54 10.23
N PHE A 71 8.98 -5.96 9.84
CA PHE A 71 10.08 -6.11 10.80
C PHE A 71 10.86 -4.81 10.93
N LEU A 72 10.87 -4.22 12.14
CA LEU A 72 11.72 -3.07 12.46
C LEU A 72 13.19 -3.50 12.42
N ASN A 73 13.80 -3.39 11.24
CA ASN A 73 15.20 -3.68 11.04
C ASN A 73 15.86 -2.70 10.07
N PRO A 74 16.35 -1.54 10.56
CA PRO A 74 17.11 -0.59 9.75
C PRO A 74 18.44 -1.13 9.19
N ASP A 75 18.93 -2.30 9.64
CA ASP A 75 20.29 -2.81 9.36
C ASP A 75 20.33 -4.19 8.65
N GLY A 76 19.18 -4.84 8.41
CA GLY A 76 19.14 -6.14 7.74
C GLY A 76 18.96 -6.01 6.22
N ASP A 77 19.92 -6.50 5.44
CA ASP A 77 19.99 -6.36 3.97
C ASP A 77 18.84 -7.01 3.18
N HIS A 78 18.00 -7.83 3.82
CA HIS A 78 17.01 -8.67 3.15
C HIS A 78 15.55 -8.41 3.57
N PHE A 79 15.27 -7.46 4.46
CA PHE A 79 13.90 -7.20 4.89
C PHE A 79 13.13 -6.35 3.88
N VAL A 80 11.84 -6.69 3.72
CA VAL A 80 10.92 -5.99 2.83
C VAL A 80 10.66 -4.57 3.35
N THR A 81 11.04 -3.58 2.55
CA THR A 81 10.60 -2.18 2.66
C THR A 81 9.17 -2.03 2.12
N ARG A 82 8.49 -0.93 2.47
CA ARG A 82 7.19 -0.61 1.86
C ARG A 82 7.24 -0.51 0.33
N LEU A 83 8.36 -0.05 -0.23
CA LEU A 83 8.53 0.02 -1.68
C LEU A 83 8.53 -1.38 -2.31
N THR A 84 9.26 -2.33 -1.71
CA THR A 84 9.28 -3.72 -2.20
C THR A 84 7.93 -4.41 -2.03
N HIS A 85 7.22 -4.18 -0.92
CA HIS A 85 5.83 -4.62 -0.75
C HIS A 85 4.94 -4.04 -1.85
N THR A 86 5.01 -2.72 -2.07
CA THR A 86 4.23 -2.03 -3.10
C THR A 86 4.47 -2.62 -4.48
N LEU A 87 5.71 -2.95 -4.86
CA LEU A 87 6.01 -3.57 -6.15
C LEU A 87 5.43 -4.99 -6.27
N GLN A 88 5.45 -5.78 -5.18
CA GLN A 88 4.81 -7.09 -5.15
C GLN A 88 3.29 -6.97 -5.28
N VAL A 89 2.65 -6.06 -4.53
CA VAL A 89 1.22 -5.77 -4.63
C VAL A 89 0.85 -5.30 -6.04
N THR A 90 1.65 -4.44 -6.65
CA THR A 90 1.46 -4.02 -8.05
C THR A 90 1.52 -5.21 -9.00
N GLN A 91 2.47 -6.13 -8.84
CA GLN A 91 2.55 -7.32 -9.69
C GLN A 91 1.30 -8.20 -9.53
N VAL A 92 0.88 -8.49 -8.30
CA VAL A 92 -0.30 -9.32 -8.03
C VAL A 92 -1.58 -8.66 -8.54
N ALA A 93 -1.78 -7.35 -8.29
CA ALA A 93 -2.94 -6.60 -8.75
C ALA A 93 -3.05 -6.58 -10.27
N ARG A 94 -1.92 -6.41 -10.97
CA ARG A 94 -1.86 -6.49 -12.44
C ARG A 94 -2.19 -7.89 -12.94
N SER A 95 -1.71 -8.94 -12.26
CA SER A 95 -2.02 -10.32 -12.61
C SER A 95 -3.51 -10.62 -12.51
N LEU A 96 -4.14 -10.23 -11.39
CA LEU A 96 -5.58 -10.35 -11.19
C LEU A 96 -6.37 -9.57 -12.24
N ALA A 97 -6.00 -8.29 -12.45
CA ALA A 97 -6.67 -7.45 -13.43
C ALA A 97 -6.59 -8.04 -14.84
N ARG A 98 -5.43 -8.51 -15.29
CA ARG A 98 -5.28 -9.14 -16.60
C ARG A 98 -6.12 -10.42 -16.72
N ALA A 99 -6.06 -11.30 -15.72
CA ALA A 99 -6.78 -12.58 -15.74
C ALA A 99 -8.30 -12.40 -15.81
N LEU A 100 -8.82 -11.34 -15.18
CA LEU A 100 -10.25 -11.00 -15.18
C LEU A 100 -10.67 -10.07 -16.33
N GLY A 101 -9.74 -9.71 -17.22
CA GLY A 101 -9.99 -8.75 -18.30
C GLY A 101 -10.41 -7.37 -17.76
N LEU A 102 -9.76 -6.87 -16.71
CA LEU A 102 -9.98 -5.54 -16.13
C LEU A 102 -8.92 -4.53 -16.61
N ASN A 103 -9.07 -3.25 -16.25
CA ASN A 103 -8.09 -2.23 -16.61
C ASN A 103 -6.83 -2.35 -15.77
N GLU A 104 -5.83 -3.04 -16.31
CA GLU A 104 -4.56 -3.28 -15.65
C GLU A 104 -3.85 -1.99 -15.22
N THR A 105 -3.89 -0.93 -16.05
CA THR A 105 -3.22 0.34 -15.75
C THR A 105 -3.86 1.03 -14.54
N LEU A 106 -5.19 0.96 -14.41
CA LEU A 106 -5.89 1.48 -13.24
C LEU A 106 -5.50 0.68 -11.98
N ALA A 107 -5.48 -0.65 -12.06
CA ALA A 107 -5.03 -1.49 -10.94
C ALA A 107 -3.58 -1.19 -10.55
N GLU A 108 -2.69 -1.01 -11.53
CA GLU A 108 -1.29 -0.61 -11.32
C GLU A 108 -1.18 0.76 -10.62
N ALA A 109 -1.91 1.77 -11.09
CA ALA A 109 -1.88 3.11 -10.50
C ALA A 109 -2.37 3.10 -9.05
N ILE A 110 -3.48 2.40 -8.75
CA ILE A 110 -3.99 2.26 -7.38
C ILE A 110 -2.96 1.52 -6.51
N ALA A 111 -2.42 0.40 -6.98
CA ALA A 111 -1.46 -0.40 -6.23
C ALA A 111 -0.18 0.40 -5.92
N LEU A 112 0.34 1.20 -6.84
CA LEU A 112 1.52 2.03 -6.57
C LEU A 112 1.26 3.12 -5.52
N ALA A 113 0.01 3.57 -5.38
CA ALA A 113 -0.37 4.63 -4.46
C ALA A 113 -0.93 4.14 -3.12
N HIS A 114 -1.30 2.87 -2.97
CA HIS A 114 -2.06 2.39 -1.80
C HIS A 114 -1.36 2.70 -0.45
N ASP A 115 -0.04 2.60 -0.46
CA ASP A 115 0.81 2.65 0.73
C ASP A 115 1.50 4.00 0.97
N VAL A 116 1.34 4.98 0.06
CA VAL A 116 2.06 6.28 0.14
C VAL A 116 1.72 7.08 1.39
N GLY A 117 0.58 6.77 2.02
CA GLY A 117 0.08 7.41 3.22
C GLY A 117 0.58 6.84 4.54
N HIS A 118 1.33 5.73 4.54
CA HIS A 118 1.79 5.15 5.81
C HIS A 118 2.76 6.07 6.54
N SER A 119 2.64 6.11 7.86
CA SER A 119 3.55 6.78 8.80
C SER A 119 4.90 6.05 8.91
N PRO A 120 5.92 6.66 9.54
CA PRO A 120 7.11 5.92 9.93
C PRO A 120 6.73 4.76 10.87
N PHE A 121 7.49 3.66 10.81
CA PHE A 121 7.26 2.45 11.63
C PHE A 121 5.94 1.71 11.36
N GLY A 122 5.30 1.96 10.21
CA GLY A 122 4.12 1.23 9.75
C GLY A 122 2.93 1.35 10.69
N HIS A 123 2.30 0.22 11.06
CA HIS A 123 1.11 0.22 11.93
C HIS A 123 1.35 0.86 13.30
N LEU A 124 2.58 0.81 13.82
CA LEU A 124 2.91 1.44 15.10
C LEU A 124 2.83 2.97 15.02
N GLY A 125 3.20 3.54 13.88
CA GLY A 125 3.03 4.97 13.65
C GLY A 125 1.56 5.36 13.52
N GLU A 126 0.69 4.48 13.00
CA GLU A 126 -0.76 4.73 12.99
C GLU A 126 -1.33 4.78 14.41
N ASP A 127 -1.02 3.76 15.22
CA ASP A 127 -1.39 3.69 16.64
C ASP A 127 -0.90 4.94 17.41
N ALA A 128 0.29 5.44 17.06
CA ALA A 128 0.87 6.62 17.69
C ALA A 128 0.13 7.92 17.32
N LEU A 129 -0.37 8.02 16.08
CA LEU A 129 -1.05 9.21 15.53
C LEU A 129 -2.55 9.25 15.86
N GLU A 130 -3.17 8.10 16.13
CA GLU A 130 -4.61 8.00 16.42
C GLU A 130 -5.13 9.02 17.45
N PRO A 131 -4.45 9.28 18.59
CA PRO A 131 -4.94 10.24 19.58
C PRO A 131 -5.01 11.70 19.10
N TYR A 132 -4.30 12.05 18.03
CA TYR A 132 -4.23 13.43 17.52
C TYR A 132 -5.28 13.73 16.46
N VAL A 133 -5.96 12.72 15.91
CA VAL A 133 -6.91 12.90 14.81
C VAL A 133 -8.31 12.46 15.26
N PRO A 134 -9.27 13.41 15.43
CA PRO A 134 -10.64 13.07 15.75
C PRO A 134 -11.25 12.09 14.75
N GLY A 135 -11.79 10.97 15.24
CA GLY A 135 -12.31 9.88 14.39
C GLY A 135 -11.26 8.85 13.96
N GLY A 136 -10.01 9.00 14.40
CA GLY A 136 -8.91 8.08 14.17
C GLY A 136 -8.04 8.47 12.96
N TRP A 137 -6.85 7.89 12.91
CA TRP A 137 -5.89 8.06 11.81
C TRP A 137 -5.79 6.77 11.00
N HIS A 138 -5.75 6.86 9.67
CA HIS A 138 -5.59 5.71 8.79
C HIS A 138 -4.77 6.07 7.55
N HIS A 139 -3.79 5.25 7.18
CA HIS A 139 -2.88 5.52 6.06
C HIS A 139 -3.63 5.75 4.74
N ALA A 140 -4.72 5.02 4.47
CA ALA A 140 -5.51 5.20 3.25
C ALA A 140 -6.07 6.63 3.11
N ALA A 141 -6.57 7.21 4.21
CA ALA A 141 -7.04 8.60 4.22
C ALA A 141 -5.86 9.57 4.03
N GLN A 142 -4.74 9.30 4.69
CA GLN A 142 -3.51 10.08 4.51
C GLN A 142 -2.97 9.99 3.07
N GLY A 143 -3.07 8.83 2.42
CA GLY A 143 -2.64 8.62 1.04
C GLY A 143 -3.43 9.50 0.07
N VAL A 144 -4.76 9.56 0.25
CA VAL A 144 -5.63 10.51 -0.48
C VAL A 144 -5.20 11.96 -0.21
N ARG A 145 -4.98 12.32 1.06
CA ARG A 145 -4.56 13.67 1.45
C ARG A 145 -3.21 14.05 0.82
N ILE A 146 -2.26 13.13 0.74
CA ILE A 146 -0.97 13.34 0.07
C ILE A 146 -1.18 13.66 -1.41
N VAL A 147 -1.93 12.84 -2.13
CA VAL A 147 -2.07 13.00 -3.60
C VAL A 147 -2.97 14.19 -3.98
N GLU A 148 -3.89 14.62 -3.11
CA GLU A 148 -4.79 15.74 -3.37
C GLU A 148 -4.26 17.08 -2.87
N VAL A 149 -3.77 17.13 -1.63
CA VAL A 149 -3.49 18.37 -0.91
C VAL A 149 -2.00 18.64 -0.82
N LEU A 150 -1.19 17.66 -0.38
CA LEU A 150 0.23 17.90 -0.04
C LEU A 150 1.13 17.92 -1.27
N GLU A 151 0.95 16.99 -2.20
CA GLU A 151 1.71 16.90 -3.46
C GLU A 151 0.89 17.31 -4.68
N GLN A 152 -0.42 17.53 -4.52
CA GLN A 152 -1.33 18.09 -5.53
C GLN A 152 -1.25 17.42 -6.91
N LEU A 153 -1.14 16.09 -6.93
CA LEU A 153 -0.97 15.28 -8.15
C LEU A 153 -2.20 15.31 -9.08
N ASN A 154 -3.36 15.79 -8.60
CA ASN A 154 -4.60 15.92 -9.39
C ASN A 154 -5.03 14.60 -10.08
N LEU A 155 -4.93 13.47 -9.36
CA LEU A 155 -5.26 12.15 -9.89
C LEU A 155 -6.75 12.01 -10.25
N THR A 156 -7.10 11.03 -11.08
CA THR A 156 -8.49 10.73 -11.39
C THR A 156 -9.25 10.28 -10.15
N TRP A 157 -10.58 10.36 -10.19
CA TRP A 157 -11.42 9.91 -9.09
C TRP A 157 -11.22 8.43 -8.77
N GLU A 158 -11.07 7.58 -9.79
CA GLU A 158 -10.94 6.12 -9.64
C GLU A 158 -9.70 5.72 -8.86
N VAL A 159 -8.56 6.36 -9.15
CA VAL A 159 -7.30 6.09 -8.43
C VAL A 159 -7.44 6.52 -6.97
N ARG A 160 -8.02 7.70 -6.73
CA ARG A 160 -8.25 8.22 -5.37
C ARG A 160 -9.22 7.34 -4.57
N ASP A 161 -10.27 6.84 -5.22
CA ASP A 161 -11.23 5.92 -4.61
C ASP A 161 -10.57 4.60 -4.21
N GLY A 162 -9.80 4.01 -5.13
CA GLY A 162 -9.00 2.81 -4.85
C GLY A 162 -8.06 3.00 -3.66
N VAL A 163 -7.26 4.08 -3.65
CA VAL A 163 -6.37 4.40 -2.52
C VAL A 163 -7.15 4.54 -1.21
N ARG A 164 -8.29 5.24 -1.23
CA ARG A 164 -9.13 5.49 -0.05
C ARG A 164 -9.66 4.22 0.59
N SER A 165 -9.95 3.18 -0.19
CA SER A 165 -10.83 2.09 0.23
C SER A 165 -10.25 0.68 0.03
N HIS A 166 -9.01 0.56 -0.47
CA HIS A 166 -8.36 -0.73 -0.69
C HIS A 166 -8.23 -1.55 0.61
N SER A 167 -8.04 -0.90 1.77
CA SER A 167 -7.89 -1.58 3.06
C SER A 167 -9.14 -2.36 3.42
N TRP A 168 -8.94 -3.60 3.89
CA TRP A 168 -10.03 -4.46 4.34
C TRP A 168 -10.77 -3.97 5.58
N LYS A 169 -10.23 -2.97 6.29
CA LYS A 169 -10.90 -2.33 7.42
C LYS A 169 -11.95 -1.30 6.98
N ILE A 170 -11.97 -0.94 5.69
CA ILE A 170 -12.82 0.11 5.14
C ILE A 170 -14.02 -0.51 4.43
N ASN A 171 -15.20 0.03 4.77
CA ASN A 171 -16.48 -0.32 4.17
C ASN A 171 -17.25 0.98 3.83
N PRO A 172 -17.80 1.15 2.62
CA PRO A 172 -17.79 0.22 1.48
C PRO A 172 -16.38 -0.06 0.93
N PRO A 173 -16.17 -1.20 0.23
CA PRO A 173 -14.94 -1.49 -0.52
C PRO A 173 -14.79 -0.53 -1.72
N PRO A 174 -13.68 -0.61 -2.48
CA PRO A 174 -13.50 0.21 -3.68
C PRO A 174 -14.64 0.09 -4.67
N SER A 175 -14.96 1.19 -5.34
CA SER A 175 -16.06 1.25 -6.30
C SER A 175 -15.72 0.57 -7.63
N THR A 176 -14.44 0.30 -7.89
CA THR A 176 -13.94 -0.31 -9.13
C THR A 176 -13.43 -1.72 -8.86
N ARG A 177 -13.59 -2.62 -9.84
CA ARG A 177 -13.09 -4.00 -9.74
C ARG A 177 -11.57 -4.03 -9.73
N GLU A 178 -10.93 -3.07 -10.37
CA GLU A 178 -9.49 -2.83 -10.31
C GLU A 178 -9.04 -2.48 -8.88
N GLY A 179 -9.82 -1.66 -8.15
CA GLY A 179 -9.58 -1.38 -6.75
C GLY A 179 -9.77 -2.61 -5.85
N GLU A 180 -10.77 -3.44 -6.14
CA GLU A 180 -10.96 -4.73 -5.44
C GLU A 180 -9.80 -5.71 -5.72
N CYS A 181 -9.22 -5.71 -6.93
CA CYS A 181 -7.98 -6.44 -7.20
C CYS A 181 -6.84 -5.99 -6.30
N VAL A 182 -6.66 -4.67 -6.12
CA VAL A 182 -5.62 -4.15 -5.20
C VAL A 182 -5.90 -4.57 -3.75
N ARG A 183 -7.16 -4.56 -3.33
CA ARG A 183 -7.57 -5.03 -1.99
C ARG A 183 -7.16 -6.48 -1.73
N TYR A 184 -7.34 -7.38 -2.69
CA TYR A 184 -6.82 -8.76 -2.55
C TYR A 184 -5.29 -8.81 -2.68
N ALA A 185 -4.72 -8.09 -3.64
CA ALA A 185 -3.28 -8.08 -3.90
C ALA A 185 -2.46 -7.63 -2.68
N ASP A 186 -2.91 -6.62 -1.95
CA ASP A 186 -2.28 -6.17 -0.70
C ASP A 186 -2.24 -7.32 0.33
N ARG A 187 -3.38 -7.99 0.53
CA ARG A 187 -3.49 -9.11 1.46
C ARG A 187 -2.65 -10.32 1.06
N ILE A 188 -2.64 -10.67 -0.22
CA ILE A 188 -1.81 -11.76 -0.76
C ILE A 188 -0.33 -11.42 -0.59
N GLY A 189 0.04 -10.17 -0.92
CA GLY A 189 1.39 -9.64 -0.80
C GLY A 189 1.92 -9.85 0.61
N TYR A 190 1.31 -9.20 1.61
CA TYR A 190 1.83 -9.24 2.98
C TYR A 190 1.75 -10.63 3.60
N LEU A 191 0.66 -11.39 3.42
CA LEU A 191 0.58 -12.74 4.02
C LEU A 191 1.67 -13.67 3.51
N SER A 192 2.02 -13.59 2.23
CA SER A 192 3.03 -14.47 1.65
C SER A 192 4.45 -14.09 2.07
N HIS A 193 4.87 -12.83 1.86
CA HIS A 193 6.25 -12.46 2.16
C HIS A 193 6.50 -12.34 3.66
N ASP A 194 5.53 -11.87 4.47
CA ASP A 194 5.72 -11.81 5.92
C ASP A 194 5.82 -13.21 6.54
N ALA A 195 5.05 -14.18 6.04
CA ALA A 195 5.18 -15.57 6.47
C ALA A 195 6.55 -16.15 6.09
N LEU A 196 7.03 -15.86 4.87
CA LEU A 196 8.34 -16.30 4.41
C LEU A 196 9.47 -15.67 5.24
N ASP A 197 9.40 -14.37 5.51
CA ASP A 197 10.39 -13.65 6.30
C ASP A 197 10.35 -14.07 7.77
N ALA A 198 9.17 -14.32 8.34
CA ALA A 198 9.03 -14.85 9.69
C ALA A 198 9.65 -16.25 9.83
N VAL A 199 9.50 -17.11 8.82
CA VAL A 199 10.17 -18.42 8.78
C VAL A 199 11.69 -18.27 8.65
N ARG A 200 12.17 -17.41 7.75
CA ARG A 200 13.61 -17.14 7.56
C ARG A 200 14.28 -16.57 8.81
N ALA A 201 13.58 -15.68 9.51
CA ALA A 201 14.04 -15.08 10.75
C ALA A 201 13.92 -16.02 11.96
N GLY A 202 13.33 -17.21 11.79
CA GLY A 202 13.12 -18.18 12.88
C GLY A 202 12.08 -17.75 13.91
N VAL A 203 11.23 -16.77 13.59
CA VAL A 203 10.12 -16.30 14.44
C VAL A 203 9.04 -17.38 14.53
N ILE A 204 8.80 -18.08 13.42
CA ILE A 204 7.93 -19.25 13.33
C ILE A 204 8.63 -20.34 12.53
N ARG A 205 8.21 -21.59 12.72
CA ARG A 205 8.57 -22.72 11.84
C ARG A 205 7.52 -22.84 10.75
N LEU A 206 7.89 -23.43 9.61
CA LEU A 206 6.94 -23.72 8.54
C LEU A 206 5.76 -24.55 9.05
N ASP A 207 6.03 -25.52 9.94
CA ASP A 207 5.00 -26.37 10.53
C ASP A 207 4.09 -25.67 11.56
N ASP A 208 4.46 -24.47 12.02
CA ASP A 208 3.60 -23.68 12.90
C ASP A 208 2.44 -23.05 12.12
N LEU A 209 2.57 -22.88 10.79
CA LEU A 209 1.50 -22.33 9.97
C LEU A 209 0.26 -23.24 10.00
N PRO A 210 -0.96 -22.65 9.99
CA PRO A 210 -2.19 -23.43 10.00
C PRO A 210 -2.21 -24.50 8.92
N SER A 211 -2.58 -25.74 9.27
CA SER A 211 -2.54 -26.87 8.34
C SER A 211 -3.40 -26.62 7.10
N ARG A 212 -4.59 -26.06 7.30
CA ARG A 212 -5.49 -25.67 6.21
C ARG A 212 -4.84 -24.67 5.25
N ALA A 213 -4.16 -23.65 5.78
CA ALA A 213 -3.48 -22.67 4.94
C ALA A 213 -2.34 -23.30 4.13
N ARG A 214 -1.59 -24.23 4.72
CA ARG A 214 -0.53 -24.97 4.02
C ARG A 214 -1.07 -25.94 2.97
N GLU A 215 -2.16 -26.63 3.27
CA GLU A 215 -2.82 -27.55 2.34
C GLU A 215 -3.44 -26.81 1.15
N VAL A 216 -4.03 -25.64 1.39
CA VAL A 216 -4.71 -24.86 0.36
C VAL A 216 -3.73 -24.02 -0.46
N PHE A 217 -2.73 -23.39 0.16
CA PHE A 217 -1.85 -22.43 -0.53
C PHE A 217 -0.40 -22.90 -0.71
N GLY A 218 0.00 -24.03 -0.12
CA GLY A 218 1.37 -24.51 -0.20
C GLY A 218 2.36 -23.67 0.62
N ALA A 219 3.63 -23.67 0.21
CA ALA A 219 4.70 -22.98 0.92
C ALA A 219 4.63 -21.45 0.75
N PRO A 220 4.98 -20.66 1.79
CA PRO A 220 5.11 -19.21 1.68
C PRO A 220 6.05 -18.78 0.55
N GLY A 221 5.75 -17.65 -0.09
CA GLY A 221 6.46 -17.16 -1.27
C GLY A 221 5.68 -17.39 -2.56
N SER A 222 6.36 -17.82 -3.62
CA SER A 222 5.80 -17.86 -4.97
C SER A 222 4.64 -18.84 -5.14
N GLU A 223 4.71 -20.02 -4.49
CA GLU A 223 3.64 -21.03 -4.52
C GLU A 223 2.35 -20.45 -3.91
N MET A 224 2.42 -19.95 -2.68
CA MET A 224 1.31 -19.28 -2.00
C MET A 224 0.74 -18.10 -2.78
N VAL A 225 1.58 -17.25 -3.38
CA VAL A 225 1.10 -16.14 -4.23
C VAL A 225 0.32 -16.67 -5.43
N GLY A 226 0.86 -17.65 -6.14
CA GLY A 226 0.20 -18.25 -7.31
C GLY A 226 -1.16 -18.83 -6.95
N THR A 227 -1.22 -19.68 -5.92
CA THR A 227 -2.45 -20.33 -5.51
C THR A 227 -3.50 -19.35 -4.98
N MET A 228 -3.08 -18.29 -4.26
CA MET A 228 -4.02 -17.24 -3.85
C MET A 228 -4.55 -16.43 -5.03
N ILE A 229 -3.72 -16.14 -6.04
CA ILE A 229 -4.18 -15.49 -7.29
C ILE A 229 -5.21 -16.37 -7.98
N ASP A 230 -4.91 -17.66 -8.16
CA ASP A 230 -5.82 -18.62 -8.80
C ASP A 230 -7.16 -18.68 -8.05
N ALA A 231 -7.14 -18.76 -6.72
CA ALA A 231 -8.34 -18.78 -5.90
C ALA A 231 -9.20 -17.50 -6.02
N VAL A 232 -8.59 -16.32 -6.24
CA VAL A 232 -9.33 -15.07 -6.53
C VAL A 232 -9.91 -15.11 -7.94
N VAL A 233 -9.16 -15.58 -8.92
CA VAL A 233 -9.62 -15.66 -10.31
C VAL A 233 -10.79 -16.64 -10.42
N GLU A 234 -10.65 -17.84 -9.85
CA GLU A 234 -11.70 -18.87 -9.83
C GLU A 234 -12.97 -18.40 -9.12
N GLY A 235 -12.82 -17.78 -7.95
CA GLY A 235 -13.96 -17.21 -7.23
C GLY A 235 -14.67 -16.12 -8.03
N SER A 236 -13.90 -15.25 -8.68
CA SER A 236 -14.43 -14.14 -9.48
C SER A 236 -15.11 -14.61 -10.77
N LEU A 237 -14.64 -15.71 -11.37
CA LEU A 237 -15.22 -16.31 -12.58
C LEU A 237 -16.33 -17.34 -12.27
N SER A 238 -16.63 -17.59 -11.00
CA SER A 238 -17.68 -18.51 -10.59
C SER A 238 -19.04 -18.10 -11.17
N PRO A 239 -19.84 -19.05 -11.70
CA PRO A 239 -21.22 -18.78 -12.12
C PRO A 239 -22.11 -18.18 -11.01
N GLU A 240 -21.76 -18.40 -9.75
CA GLU A 240 -22.48 -17.86 -8.59
C GLU A 240 -22.20 -16.36 -8.37
N ASN A 241 -21.12 -15.82 -8.92
CA ASN A 241 -20.72 -14.42 -8.80
C ASN A 241 -21.49 -13.51 -9.78
N THR A 242 -22.81 -13.46 -9.63
CA THR A 242 -23.70 -12.67 -10.50
C THR A 242 -23.49 -11.16 -10.39
N ALA A 243 -22.85 -10.68 -9.32
CA ALA A 243 -22.51 -9.27 -9.12
C ALA A 243 -21.27 -8.82 -9.93
N GLY A 244 -20.52 -9.77 -10.51
CA GLY A 244 -19.27 -9.49 -11.21
C GLY A 244 -18.22 -8.84 -10.32
N ALA A 245 -18.17 -9.22 -9.04
CA ALA A 245 -17.21 -8.70 -8.07
C ALA A 245 -15.88 -9.45 -8.10
N VAL A 246 -14.79 -8.84 -7.64
CA VAL A 246 -13.55 -9.59 -7.41
C VAL A 246 -13.66 -10.29 -6.06
N VAL A 247 -13.68 -11.61 -6.07
CA VAL A 247 -13.88 -12.44 -4.86
C VAL A 247 -12.99 -13.67 -4.89
N MET A 248 -12.52 -14.09 -3.71
CA MET A 248 -11.88 -15.39 -3.53
C MET A 248 -12.92 -16.47 -3.30
N ALA A 249 -12.67 -17.68 -3.83
CA ALA A 249 -13.53 -18.84 -3.56
C ALA A 249 -13.69 -19.09 -2.03
N PRO A 250 -14.84 -19.58 -1.54
CA PRO A 250 -15.12 -19.64 -0.10
C PRO A 250 -14.09 -20.44 0.72
N ALA A 251 -13.72 -21.63 0.25
CA ALA A 251 -12.81 -22.49 1.00
C ALA A 251 -11.37 -21.89 1.12
N PRO A 252 -10.77 -21.34 0.05
CA PRO A 252 -9.55 -20.56 0.17
C PRO A 252 -9.69 -19.28 1.00
N LEU A 253 -10.81 -18.56 0.91
CA LEU A 253 -11.01 -17.34 1.69
C LEU A 253 -10.97 -17.60 3.19
N GLU A 254 -11.60 -18.69 3.65
CA GLU A 254 -11.51 -19.14 5.04
C GLU A 254 -10.07 -19.48 5.45
N ALA A 255 -9.31 -20.17 4.60
CA ALA A 255 -7.90 -20.47 4.85
C ALA A 255 -7.05 -19.19 4.95
N MET A 256 -7.34 -18.18 4.12
CA MET A 256 -6.68 -16.87 4.18
C MET A 256 -7.00 -16.14 5.49
N HIS A 257 -8.24 -16.23 5.97
CA HIS A 257 -8.63 -15.64 7.26
C HIS A 257 -7.91 -16.32 8.43
N GLU A 258 -7.79 -17.65 8.40
CA GLU A 258 -7.06 -18.42 9.41
C GLU A 258 -5.56 -18.07 9.41
N LEU A 259 -4.93 -18.05 8.24
CA LEU A 259 -3.52 -17.64 8.09
C LEU A 259 -3.31 -16.22 8.63
N ARG A 260 -4.19 -15.28 8.29
CA ARG A 260 -4.09 -13.90 8.77
C ARG A 260 -4.21 -13.82 10.29
N ALA A 261 -5.16 -14.53 10.88
CA ALA A 261 -5.34 -14.55 12.33
C ALA A 261 -4.07 -15.09 13.03
N PHE A 262 -3.53 -16.20 12.52
CA PHE A 262 -2.28 -16.77 13.00
C PHE A 262 -1.11 -15.77 12.92
N MET A 263 -0.90 -15.15 11.75
CA MET A 263 0.19 -14.18 11.54
C MET A 263 0.07 -12.99 12.49
N PHE A 264 -1.15 -12.52 12.76
CA PHE A 264 -1.36 -11.43 13.71
C PHE A 264 -0.96 -11.82 15.13
N THR A 265 -1.37 -13.00 15.59
CA THR A 265 -1.05 -13.48 16.94
C THR A 265 0.43 -13.82 17.10
N ARG A 266 1.07 -14.42 16.10
CA ARG A 266 2.40 -15.02 16.24
C ARG A 266 3.54 -14.16 15.73
N VAL A 267 3.28 -13.30 14.75
CA VAL A 267 4.31 -12.46 14.12
C VAL A 267 4.10 -11.01 14.55
N TYR A 268 2.94 -10.42 14.24
CA TYR A 268 2.72 -8.98 14.46
C TYR A 268 2.56 -8.59 15.94
N ALA A 269 2.04 -9.48 16.79
CA ALA A 269 1.82 -9.23 18.22
C ALA A 269 2.88 -9.84 19.16
N SER A 270 4.02 -10.31 18.63
CA SER A 270 5.03 -11.02 19.44
C SER A 270 5.75 -10.12 20.47
N GLU A 271 6.20 -10.70 21.59
CA GLU A 271 6.81 -9.97 22.72
C GLU A 271 8.06 -9.15 22.33
N THR A 272 8.86 -9.64 21.38
CA THR A 272 10.04 -8.93 20.84
C THR A 272 9.65 -7.60 20.19
N ALA A 273 8.45 -7.52 19.61
CA ALA A 273 7.91 -6.29 19.06
C ALA A 273 7.45 -5.29 20.15
N THR A 274 7.20 -5.73 21.38
CA THR A 274 6.63 -4.89 22.45
C THR A 274 7.60 -3.82 22.94
N GLY A 275 8.89 -4.11 23.06
CA GLY A 275 9.91 -3.12 23.45
C GLY A 275 10.10 -2.04 22.39
N GLN A 276 10.29 -2.44 21.14
CA GLN A 276 10.43 -1.52 20.00
C GLN A 276 9.13 -0.74 19.73
N LYS A 277 7.96 -1.32 20.02
CA LYS A 277 6.65 -0.65 19.94
C LYS A 277 6.58 0.59 20.83
N HIS A 278 7.04 0.51 22.08
CA HIS A 278 7.03 1.66 22.97
C HIS A 278 7.93 2.79 22.47
N VAL A 279 9.14 2.46 22.00
CA VAL A 279 10.07 3.46 21.45
C VAL A 279 9.51 4.11 20.19
N ALA A 280 8.97 3.33 19.24
CA ALA A 280 8.39 3.87 18.01
C ALA A 280 7.21 4.82 18.29
N ILE A 281 6.32 4.45 19.20
CA ILE A 281 5.18 5.29 19.59
C ILE A 281 5.66 6.57 20.29
N ASP A 282 6.61 6.46 21.21
CA ASP A 282 7.17 7.62 21.92
C ASP A 282 7.84 8.60 20.95
N VAL A 283 8.67 8.10 20.03
CA VAL A 283 9.33 8.91 19.00
C VAL A 283 8.30 9.72 18.21
N ILE A 284 7.25 9.08 17.69
CA ILE A 284 6.22 9.77 16.91
C ILE A 284 5.47 10.81 17.74
N ARG A 285 5.04 10.45 18.96
CA ARG A 285 4.28 11.36 19.83
C ARG A 285 5.09 12.58 20.23
N ARG A 286 6.35 12.39 20.65
CA ARG A 286 7.23 13.49 21.01
C ARG A 286 7.51 14.42 19.83
N LEU A 287 7.66 13.88 18.63
CA LEU A 287 7.80 14.69 17.41
C LEU A 287 6.54 15.52 17.12
N VAL A 288 5.35 14.90 17.25
CA VAL A 288 4.08 15.62 17.10
C VAL A 288 3.95 16.72 18.15
N ASP A 289 4.10 16.39 19.43
CA ASP A 289 3.95 17.34 20.54
C ASP A 289 4.91 18.52 20.43
N HIS A 290 6.17 18.25 20.08
CA HIS A 290 7.18 19.30 19.84
C HIS A 290 6.77 20.23 18.69
N HIS A 291 6.31 19.68 17.57
CA HIS A 291 5.89 20.50 16.42
C HIS A 291 4.54 21.18 16.61
N LEU A 292 3.68 20.69 17.51
CA LEU A 292 2.49 21.42 17.97
C LEU A 292 2.89 22.64 18.81
N ALA A 293 3.91 22.53 19.65
CA ALA A 293 4.45 23.64 20.43
C ALA A 293 5.27 24.63 19.57
N HIS A 294 5.84 24.15 18.46
CA HIS A 294 6.72 24.90 17.56
C HIS A 294 6.33 24.74 16.08
N PRO A 295 5.11 25.16 15.68
CA PRO A 295 4.61 24.94 14.31
C PRO A 295 5.44 25.68 13.25
N GLU A 296 6.13 26.75 13.59
CA GLU A 296 7.03 27.46 12.68
C GLU A 296 8.20 26.59 12.17
N GLN A 297 8.52 25.50 12.87
CA GLN A 297 9.61 24.58 12.52
C GLN A 297 9.22 23.57 11.43
N ILE A 298 7.93 23.37 11.16
CA ILE A 298 7.51 22.50 10.06
C ILE A 298 7.62 23.23 8.71
N PRO A 299 8.03 22.54 7.62
CA PRO A 299 8.23 23.19 6.32
C PRO A 299 6.95 23.87 5.81
N ALA A 300 7.12 25.00 5.11
CA ALA A 300 5.99 25.76 4.55
C ALA A 300 5.07 24.90 3.67
N SER A 301 5.60 23.92 2.93
CA SER A 301 4.78 23.00 2.12
C SER A 301 3.76 22.17 2.91
N TYR A 302 3.93 22.03 4.23
CA TYR A 302 2.96 21.39 5.12
C TYR A 302 2.06 22.40 5.85
N ARG A 303 2.47 23.68 5.92
CA ARG A 303 1.71 24.78 6.53
C ARG A 303 0.80 25.52 5.57
N ASP A 304 1.17 25.55 4.29
CA ASP A 304 0.45 26.24 3.21
C ASP A 304 -0.74 25.38 2.75
N THR A 305 -1.59 24.98 3.70
CA THR A 305 -2.83 24.24 3.48
C THR A 305 -3.94 24.87 4.31
N GLU A 306 -5.20 24.67 3.92
CA GLU A 306 -6.38 25.14 4.67
C GLU A 306 -6.63 24.34 5.97
N ALA A 307 -5.77 23.37 6.30
CA ALA A 307 -5.96 22.52 7.46
C ALA A 307 -5.50 23.19 8.76
N ASP A 308 -6.05 22.74 9.90
CA ASP A 308 -5.63 23.20 11.22
C ASP A 308 -4.19 22.78 11.55
N THR A 309 -3.59 23.42 12.55
CA THR A 309 -2.19 23.17 12.95
C THR A 309 -1.94 21.72 13.32
N VAL A 310 -2.91 21.04 13.94
CA VAL A 310 -2.79 19.63 14.31
C VAL A 310 -2.61 18.76 13.08
N THR A 311 -3.47 18.94 12.08
CA THR A 311 -3.41 18.22 10.82
C THR A 311 -2.10 18.50 10.08
N GLN A 312 -1.66 19.77 10.03
CA GLN A 312 -0.40 20.16 9.38
C GLN A 312 0.82 19.47 10.02
N VAL A 313 0.84 19.37 11.36
CA VAL A 313 1.91 18.67 12.09
C VAL A 313 1.84 17.15 11.85
N VAL A 314 0.64 16.56 11.91
CA VAL A 314 0.44 15.13 11.62
C VAL A 314 0.86 14.80 10.19
N ASP A 315 0.57 15.67 9.22
CA ASP A 315 1.02 15.51 7.82
C ASP A 315 2.54 15.49 7.71
N TYR A 316 3.21 16.38 8.44
CA TYR A 316 4.66 16.46 8.44
C TYR A 316 5.29 15.21 9.07
N VAL A 317 4.85 14.81 10.27
CA VAL A 317 5.41 13.67 11.00
C VAL A 317 5.11 12.35 10.29
N SER A 318 3.87 12.12 9.84
CA SER A 318 3.53 10.92 9.05
C SER A 318 4.30 10.85 7.72
N GLY A 319 4.64 12.01 7.15
CA GLY A 319 5.43 12.12 5.92
C GLY A 319 6.91 11.79 6.05
N MET A 320 7.44 11.61 7.27
CA MET A 320 8.86 11.28 7.51
C MET A 320 9.20 9.84 7.06
N THR A 321 10.48 9.56 6.86
CA THR A 321 11.00 8.18 6.77
C THR A 321 11.44 7.71 8.16
N ASP A 322 11.58 6.41 8.37
CA ASP A 322 11.91 5.84 9.69
C ASP A 322 13.23 6.42 10.24
N ARG A 323 14.28 6.42 9.40
CA ARG A 323 15.59 6.98 9.76
C ARG A 323 15.55 8.49 10.01
N PHE A 324 14.73 9.22 9.26
CA PHE A 324 14.61 10.67 9.45
C PHE A 324 13.89 11.00 10.75
N ALA A 325 12.81 10.27 11.07
CA ALA A 325 12.08 10.42 12.33
C ALA A 325 12.99 10.15 13.53
N LEU A 326 13.76 9.06 13.51
CA LEU A 326 14.72 8.74 14.56
C LEU A 326 15.80 9.81 14.72
N ALA A 327 16.47 10.19 13.63
CA ALA A 327 17.52 11.20 13.67
C ALA A 327 17.01 12.58 14.15
N MET A 328 15.78 12.93 13.79
CA MET A 328 15.14 14.17 14.24
C MET A 328 14.81 14.11 15.73
N HIS A 329 14.24 13.00 16.19
CA HIS A 329 13.95 12.77 17.60
C HIS A 329 15.21 12.87 18.45
N ASP A 330 16.25 12.10 18.11
CA ASP A 330 17.48 12.04 18.89
C ASP A 330 18.16 13.41 18.97
N ARG A 331 18.14 14.18 17.88
CA ARG A 331 18.65 15.55 17.85
C ARG A 331 17.84 16.53 18.71
N LEU A 332 16.50 16.44 18.69
CA LEU A 332 15.64 17.38 19.42
C LEU A 332 15.64 17.14 20.93
N PHE A 333 15.88 15.90 21.33
CA PHE A 333 15.67 15.46 22.71
C PHE A 333 16.93 14.96 23.43
N ASP A 334 18.10 15.05 22.78
CA ASP A 334 19.36 14.49 23.28
C ASP A 334 19.20 13.02 23.72
N ALA A 335 18.56 12.25 22.84
CA ALA A 335 18.15 10.86 23.08
C ALA A 335 18.91 9.89 22.18
N ASP A 336 18.74 8.59 22.44
CA ASP A 336 19.39 7.49 21.71
C ASP A 336 18.39 6.49 21.11
N ALA A 337 17.17 6.95 20.76
CA ALA A 337 16.12 6.06 20.23
C ALA A 337 16.57 5.36 18.95
N GLY A 338 17.38 6.01 18.11
CA GLY A 338 18.01 5.38 16.95
C GLY A 338 18.86 4.17 17.32
N SER A 339 19.57 4.21 18.45
CA SER A 339 20.37 3.08 18.97
C SER A 339 19.52 1.99 19.62
N GLN A 340 18.38 2.35 20.21
CA GLN A 340 17.45 1.41 20.83
C GLN A 340 16.58 0.67 19.80
N MET A 341 16.36 1.27 18.63
CA MET A 341 15.59 0.68 17.51
C MET A 341 16.43 -0.18 16.57
N THR A 342 17.75 -0.29 16.78
CA THR A 342 18.60 -1.32 16.16
C THR A 342 18.20 -2.72 16.69
N PRO A 343 17.89 -3.71 15.84
CA PRO A 343 17.34 -4.97 16.33
C PRO A 343 18.34 -5.83 17.08
N LEU A 344 17.83 -6.49 18.12
CA LEU A 344 18.47 -7.55 18.90
C LEU A 344 18.63 -8.88 18.14
N LEU A 345 18.79 -8.86 16.81
CA LEU A 345 19.21 -10.05 16.08
C LEU A 345 20.72 -10.18 16.21
N ARG A 346 21.16 -10.77 17.33
CA ARG A 346 22.48 -11.39 17.38
C ARG A 346 22.53 -12.40 16.25
N ALA A 347 23.35 -12.14 15.23
CA ALA A 347 23.84 -13.17 14.34
C ALA A 347 24.29 -14.36 15.20
N ARG A 348 23.63 -15.50 15.05
CA ARG A 348 24.17 -16.78 15.48
C ARG A 348 24.62 -17.54 14.25
#